data_AF-D2RPB3-F1
#
_entry.id   AF-D2RPB3-F1
#
_cell.length_a   1.000
_cell.length_b   1.000
_cell.length_c   1.000
_cell.angle_alpha   90.00
_cell.angle_beta   90.00
_cell.angle_gamma   90.00
#
_symmetry.space_group_name_H-M   'P 1'
#
loop_
_entity.id
_entity.type
_entity.pdbx_description
1 polymer ?
#
loop_
_entity_poly.entity_id
_entity_poly.type
_entity_poly.pdbx_seq_one_letter_code
_entity_poly.pdbx_strand_id
1 'polypeptide(L)'
;MTVIARFEVIPVRDGSLSDEIAQAIDALDEFDIAYELTATDTVIEAESADEVFEAVHAAHNAVESDRIITSLEIDDYQSREQDAADRVESVASVLGREPERDR
;
A
#
# COMPACT_ATOMS: atom_id res chain seq x y z
N MET A 1 14.58 -3.91 -2.41
CA MET A 1 13.26 -3.58 -2.98
C MET A 1 13.40 -2.52 -4.06
N THR A 2 12.85 -2.83 -5.23
CA THR A 2 12.89 -2.01 -6.45
C THR A 2 11.52 -1.39 -6.74
N VAL A 3 10.47 -1.92 -6.10
CA VAL A 3 9.08 -1.55 -6.34
C VAL A 3 8.46 -1.02 -5.06
N ILE A 4 7.90 0.19 -5.14
CA ILE A 4 7.03 0.77 -4.12
C ILE A 4 5.66 0.95 -4.76
N ALA A 5 4.63 0.49 -4.10
CA ALA A 5 3.26 0.59 -4.57
C ALA A 5 2.37 1.25 -3.52
N ARG A 6 1.29 1.87 -3.99
CA ARG A 6 0.21 2.38 -3.15
C ARG A 6 -1.08 1.71 -3.61
N PHE A 7 -1.75 1.07 -2.67
CA PHE A 7 -2.99 0.34 -2.91
C PHE A 7 -4.12 0.87 -2.02
N GLU A 8 -5.32 0.91 -2.56
CA GLU A 8 -6.55 1.24 -1.85
C GLU A 8 -7.65 0.26 -2.28
N VAL A 9 -8.43 -0.26 -1.32
CA VAL A 9 -9.61 -1.09 -1.58
C VAL A 9 -10.83 -0.49 -0.89
N ILE A 10 -11.88 -0.31 -1.68
CA ILE A 10 -13.12 0.35 -1.27
C ILE A 10 -14.30 -0.56 -1.57
N PRO A 11 -14.85 -1.25 -0.57
CA PRO A 11 -16.18 -1.85 -0.67
C PRO A 11 -17.24 -0.75 -0.82
N VAL A 12 -18.09 -0.84 -1.85
CA VAL A 12 -19.13 0.17 -2.11
C VAL A 12 -20.42 -0.22 -1.38
N ARG A 13 -20.51 0.15 -0.10
CA ARG A 13 -21.69 -0.06 0.74
C ARG A 13 -21.82 0.99 1.85
N ASP A 14 -22.98 1.02 2.53
CA ASP A 14 -23.19 1.84 3.71
C ASP A 14 -22.53 1.23 4.96
N GLY A 15 -22.20 2.07 5.95
CA GLY A 15 -21.68 1.65 7.26
C GLY A 15 -20.15 1.69 7.39
N SER A 16 -19.63 1.15 8.49
CA SER A 16 -18.17 1.01 8.69
C SER A 16 -17.59 0.01 7.70
N LEU A 17 -16.39 0.25 7.18
CA LEU A 17 -15.70 -0.61 6.22
C LEU A 17 -14.52 -1.38 6.86
N SER A 18 -14.36 -1.30 8.19
CA SER A 18 -13.17 -1.79 8.88
C SER A 18 -12.98 -3.30 8.77
N ASP A 19 -14.05 -4.09 8.78
CA ASP A 19 -13.96 -5.55 8.72
C ASP A 19 -13.44 -6.01 7.35
N GLU A 20 -13.91 -5.40 6.27
CA GLU A 20 -13.43 -5.67 4.91
C GLU A 20 -12.01 -5.19 4.69
N ILE A 21 -11.65 -4.00 5.19
CA ILE A 21 -10.27 -3.50 5.10
C ILE A 21 -9.34 -4.45 5.87
N ALA A 22 -9.74 -4.95 7.04
CA ALA A 22 -8.96 -5.94 7.78
C ALA A 22 -8.75 -7.23 6.97
N GLN A 23 -9.78 -7.75 6.29
CA GLN A 23 -9.65 -8.92 5.42
C GLN A 23 -8.64 -8.70 4.28
N ALA A 24 -8.66 -7.50 3.68
CA ALA A 24 -7.72 -7.16 2.62
C ALA A 24 -6.28 -7.11 3.13
N ILE A 25 -6.06 -6.56 4.33
CA ILE A 25 -4.73 -6.47 4.96
C ILE A 25 -4.23 -7.83 5.41
N ASP A 26 -5.08 -8.65 6.04
CA ASP A 26 -4.72 -10.03 6.44
C ASP A 26 -4.30 -10.88 5.23
N ALA A 27 -4.89 -10.64 4.05
CA ALA A 27 -4.50 -11.34 2.83
C ALA A 27 -3.08 -10.98 2.34
N LEU A 28 -2.54 -9.82 2.71
CA LEU A 28 -1.17 -9.43 2.36
C LEU A 28 -0.13 -10.24 3.14
N ASP A 29 -0.47 -10.77 4.33
CA ASP A 29 0.44 -11.57 5.17
C ASP A 29 0.89 -12.90 4.51
N GLU A 30 0.21 -13.33 3.45
CA GLU A 30 0.57 -14.54 2.69
C GLU A 30 1.75 -14.30 1.71
N PHE A 31 2.17 -13.05 1.51
CA PHE A 31 3.16 -12.65 0.51
C PHE A 31 4.46 -12.16 1.17
N ASP A 32 5.59 -12.36 0.50
CA ASP A 32 6.90 -11.86 0.96
C ASP A 32 7.09 -10.39 0.59
N ILE A 33 6.21 -9.53 1.12
CA ILE A 33 6.19 -8.09 0.89
C ILE A 33 6.22 -7.36 2.24
N ALA A 34 6.73 -6.13 2.25
CA ALA A 34 6.50 -5.21 3.35
C ALA A 34 5.28 -4.36 3.05
N TYR A 35 4.47 -4.04 4.06
CA TYR A 35 3.36 -3.11 3.89
C TYR A 35 3.15 -2.23 5.12
N GLU A 36 2.65 -1.01 4.88
CA GLU A 36 2.23 -0.06 5.91
C GLU A 36 0.81 0.42 5.59
N LEU A 37 -0.15 0.09 6.46
CA LEU A 37 -1.48 0.65 6.39
C LEU A 37 -1.47 2.11 6.89
N THR A 38 -1.92 3.03 6.05
CA THR A 38 -2.12 4.44 6.38
C THR A 38 -3.60 4.75 6.57
N ALA A 39 -3.93 6.02 6.80
CA ALA A 39 -5.33 6.43 6.97
C ALA A 39 -6.17 6.33 5.69
N THR A 40 -5.54 6.32 4.50
CA THR A 40 -6.23 6.41 3.20
C THR A 40 -5.83 5.34 2.21
N ASP A 41 -4.73 4.64 2.45
CA ASP A 41 -4.18 3.65 1.53
C ASP A 41 -3.25 2.70 2.29
N THR A 42 -2.61 1.80 1.56
CA THR A 42 -1.55 0.94 2.05
C THR A 42 -0.35 1.10 1.13
N VAL A 43 0.81 1.41 1.70
CA VAL A 43 2.08 1.42 0.99
C VAL A 43 2.62 0.00 1.02
N ILE A 44 3.03 -0.53 -0.13
CA ILE A 44 3.62 -1.86 -0.30
C ILE A 44 5.02 -1.70 -0.87
N GLU A 45 5.95 -2.50 -0.39
CA GLU A 45 7.29 -2.63 -0.95
C GLU A 45 7.55 -4.10 -1.30
N ALA A 46 8.09 -4.33 -2.48
CA ALA A 46 8.34 -5.67 -3.00
C ALA A 46 9.60 -5.74 -3.88
N GLU A 47 10.03 -6.95 -4.22
CA GLU A 47 11.16 -7.18 -5.13
C GLU A 47 10.73 -7.13 -6.61
N SER A 48 9.43 -7.25 -6.89
CA SER A 48 8.90 -7.17 -8.25
C SER A 48 7.47 -6.62 -8.32
N ALA A 49 7.09 -6.10 -9.48
CA ALA A 49 5.72 -5.69 -9.74
C ALA A 49 4.75 -6.89 -9.76
N ASP A 50 5.25 -8.08 -10.13
CA ASP A 50 4.45 -9.31 -10.15
C ASP A 50 3.97 -9.68 -8.73
N GLU A 51 4.86 -9.61 -7.73
CA GLU A 51 4.50 -9.81 -6.32
C GLU A 51 3.43 -8.82 -5.84
N VAL A 52 3.57 -7.54 -6.23
CA VAL A 52 2.54 -6.52 -5.92
C VAL A 52 1.20 -6.87 -6.55
N PHE A 53 1.19 -7.29 -7.83
CA PHE A 53 -0.06 -7.67 -8.50
C PHE A 53 -0.71 -8.89 -7.84
N GLU A 54 0.06 -9.90 -7.48
CA GLU A 54 -0.44 -11.10 -6.80
C GLU A 54 -1.03 -10.76 -5.42
N ALA A 55 -0.31 -9.97 -4.63
CA ALA A 55 -0.75 -9.56 -3.30
C ALA A 55 -2.02 -8.70 -3.35
N VAL A 56 -2.06 -7.69 -4.23
CA VAL A 56 -3.23 -6.81 -4.38
C VAL A 56 -4.43 -7.58 -4.97
N HIS A 57 -4.19 -8.56 -5.84
CA HIS A 57 -5.23 -9.45 -6.32
C HIS A 57 -5.82 -10.31 -5.20
N ALA A 58 -5.00 -10.85 -4.31
CA ALA A 58 -5.48 -11.57 -3.13
C ALA A 58 -6.27 -10.66 -2.19
N ALA A 59 -5.74 -9.47 -1.88
CA ALA A 59 -6.42 -8.47 -1.06
C ALA A 59 -7.78 -8.04 -1.64
N HIS A 60 -7.86 -7.83 -2.96
CA HIS A 60 -9.13 -7.52 -3.63
C HIS A 60 -10.16 -8.65 -3.47
N ASN A 61 -9.73 -9.90 -3.64
CA ASN A 61 -10.63 -11.06 -3.58
C ASN A 61 -11.01 -11.46 -2.16
N ALA A 62 -10.23 -11.07 -1.15
CA ALA A 62 -10.52 -11.33 0.25
C ALA A 62 -11.70 -10.52 0.78
N VAL A 63 -11.98 -9.36 0.16
CA VAL A 63 -13.08 -8.48 0.54
C VAL A 63 -14.43 -9.03 0.08
N GLU A 64 -15.35 -9.25 1.00
CA GLU A 64 -16.73 -9.66 0.68
C GLU A 64 -17.65 -8.43 0.50
N SER A 65 -17.95 -8.06 -0.76
CA SER A 65 -18.88 -6.95 -1.07
C SER A 65 -19.50 -7.11 -2.46
N ASP A 66 -20.72 -6.58 -2.63
CA ASP A 66 -21.42 -6.56 -3.94
C ASP A 66 -20.66 -5.79 -5.01
N ARG A 67 -19.85 -4.81 -4.60
CA ARG A 67 -18.97 -4.03 -5.47
C ARG A 67 -17.72 -3.60 -4.70
N ILE A 68 -16.58 -3.77 -5.34
CA ILE A 68 -15.26 -3.40 -4.82
C ILE A 68 -14.59 -2.50 -5.86
N ILE A 69 -14.04 -1.38 -5.41
CA ILE A 69 -13.17 -0.52 -6.22
C ILE A 69 -11.78 -0.63 -5.64
N THR A 70 -10.83 -1.04 -6.47
CA THR A 70 -9.41 -1.08 -6.10
C THR A 70 -8.65 -0.10 -6.96
N SER A 71 -7.81 0.71 -6.30
CA SER A 71 -6.83 1.57 -6.94
C SER A 71 -5.45 1.03 -6.62
N LEU A 72 -4.60 0.89 -7.64
CA LEU A 72 -3.21 0.47 -7.50
C LEU A 72 -2.33 1.41 -8.31
N GLU A 73 -1.32 1.96 -7.65
CA GLU A 73 -0.22 2.70 -8.26
C GLU A 73 1.07 1.96 -7.97
N ILE A 74 1.92 1.78 -8.98
CA ILE A 74 3.21 1.10 -8.87
C ILE A 74 4.27 2.06 -9.38
N ASP A 75 5.29 2.27 -8.56
CA ASP A 75 6.52 2.96 -8.92
C ASP A 75 7.67 1.94 -8.89
N ASP A 76 8.04 1.46 -10.07
CA ASP A 76 9.12 0.49 -10.30
C ASP A 76 10.32 1.22 -10.90
N TYR A 77 11.35 1.45 -10.08
CA TYR A 77 12.58 2.09 -10.54
C TYR A 77 13.67 1.06 -10.85
N GLN A 78 13.52 0.35 -11.98
CA GLN A 78 14.37 -0.79 -12.40
C GLN A 78 15.90 -0.59 -12.38
N SER A 79 16.39 0.65 -12.38
CA SER A 79 17.83 0.94 -12.34
C SER A 79 18.37 1.29 -10.94
N ARG A 80 17.53 1.26 -9.91
CA ARG A 80 17.89 1.72 -8.57
C ARG A 80 17.06 1.02 -7.50
N GLU A 81 17.73 0.57 -6.45
CA GLU A 81 17.06 0.17 -5.21
C GLU A 81 16.70 1.41 -4.38
N GLN A 82 15.47 1.43 -3.87
CA GLN A 82 14.97 2.48 -3.01
C GLN A 82 13.75 1.98 -2.23
N ASP A 83 13.67 2.35 -0.96
CA ASP A 83 12.48 2.16 -0.12
C ASP A 83 11.71 3.48 0.10
N ALA A 84 10.50 3.37 0.62
CA ALA A 84 9.59 4.46 0.89
C ALA A 84 10.16 5.42 1.94
N ALA A 85 10.90 4.89 2.93
CA ALA A 85 11.53 5.71 3.96
C ALA A 85 12.62 6.62 3.36
N ASP A 86 13.44 6.13 2.43
CA ASP A 86 14.40 6.94 1.67
C ASP A 86 13.73 8.15 0.97
N ARG A 87 12.52 7.96 0.43
CA ARG A 87 11.77 9.04 -0.25
C ARG A 87 11.37 10.12 0.75
N VAL A 88 10.86 9.71 1.91
CA VAL A 88 10.47 10.62 3.00
C VAL A 88 11.69 11.35 3.55
N GLU A 89 12.80 10.64 3.80
CA GLU A 89 14.05 11.22 4.29
C GLU A 89 14.63 12.25 3.32
N SER A 90 14.63 11.95 2.01
CA SER A 90 15.07 12.89 0.99
C SER A 90 14.29 14.21 1.03
N VAL A 91 12.96 14.13 1.20
CA VAL A 91 12.11 15.31 1.36
C VAL A 91 12.40 16.01 2.69
N ALA A 92 12.53 15.27 3.80
CA ALA A 92 12.82 15.82 5.12
C ALA A 92 14.14 16.61 5.14
N SER A 93 15.18 16.09 4.48
CA SER A 93 16.48 16.73 4.31
C SER A 93 16.37 18.07 3.58
N VAL A 94 15.59 18.12 2.49
CA VAL A 94 15.32 19.37 1.75
C VAL A 94 14.49 20.35 2.58
N LEU A 95 13.52 19.85 3.35
CA LEU A 95 12.69 20.66 4.24
C LEU A 95 13.47 21.20 5.46
N GLY A 96 14.57 20.55 5.85
CA GLY A 96 15.30 20.84 7.08
C GLY A 96 14.53 20.48 8.36
N ARG A 97 13.52 19.61 8.25
CA ARG A 97 12.68 19.11 9.35
C ARG A 97 11.94 17.83 8.93
N GLU A 98 11.45 17.09 9.91
CA GLU A 98 10.53 15.98 9.67
C GLU A 98 9.22 16.49 9.03
N PRO A 99 8.67 15.79 8.02
CA PRO A 99 7.43 16.15 7.34
C PRO A 99 6.18 15.81 8.17
N GLU A 100 6.30 15.88 9.50
CA GLU A 100 5.24 15.58 10.46
C GLU A 100 5.05 16.78 11.39
N ARG A 101 3.82 16.99 11.86
CA ARG A 101 3.51 18.05 12.82
C ARG A 101 2.25 17.72 13.60
N ASP A 102 2.38 17.70 14.93
CA ASP A 102 1.23 17.67 15.82
C ASP A 102 0.52 19.03 15.89
N ARG A 103 -0.82 18.99 16.03
CA ARG A 103 -1.68 20.16 16.12
C ARG A 103 -1.75 20.73 17.54
#